data_AF-A0A2M9Y7R8-F1
#
_entry.id   AF-A0A2M9Y7R8-F1
#
_cell.length_a   1.000
_cell.length_b   1.000
_cell.length_c   1.000
_cell.angle_alpha   90.00
_cell.angle_beta   90.00
_cell.angle_gamma   90.00
#
_symmetry.space_group_name_H-M   'P 1'
#
loop_
_entity.id
_entity.type
_entity.pdbx_description
1 polymer ?
#
loop_
_entity_poly.entity_id
_entity_poly.type
_entity_poly.pdbx_seq_one_letter_code
_entity_poly.pdbx_strand_id
1 'polypeptide(L)'
;MSLQKNWLKKTILPHIFIPQDINQRRRKKEYMNESFRIIQEAKLIQKKYSKLIIELDRNDNFWSSKATPNYKKQREKNYNYIAKIIWFSFEDDKWLNINSIIQSRSLPRITVYRIVRAWSRLGIARITDKPSITHWEKTRYIRIKKVLSDLPNLLYSINGISDNSQGG
;
A
#
# COMPACT_ATOMS: atom_id res chain seq x y z
N MET A 1 39.25 27.23 34.88
CA MET A 1 39.63 26.05 35.70
C MET A 1 38.88 24.84 35.17
N SER A 2 39.63 23.82 34.75
CA SER A 2 39.19 22.73 33.86
C SER A 2 38.62 21.51 34.60
N LEU A 3 37.40 21.10 34.28
CA LEU A 3 36.80 19.80 34.64
C LEU A 3 36.76 18.87 33.42
N GLN A 4 37.92 18.52 32.86
CA GLN A 4 38.00 17.60 31.70
C GLN A 4 39.12 16.56 31.80
N LYS A 5 39.43 16.06 33.00
CA LYS A 5 40.38 14.94 33.15
C LYS A 5 39.79 13.87 34.06
N ASN A 6 39.31 12.78 33.45
CA ASN A 6 39.46 11.39 33.94
C ASN A 6 38.50 10.35 33.31
N TRP A 7 37.89 10.60 32.14
CA TRP A 7 37.17 9.52 31.44
C TRP A 7 38.12 8.43 30.92
N LEU A 8 39.38 8.78 30.65
CA LEU A 8 40.47 7.86 30.24
C LEU A 8 40.94 6.88 31.34
N LYS A 9 40.50 7.05 32.60
CA LYS A 9 40.86 6.15 33.71
C LYS A 9 39.81 5.08 34.00
N LYS A 10 38.75 4.97 33.19
CA LYS A 10 37.86 3.81 33.28
C LYS A 10 38.62 2.60 32.74
N THR A 11 39.13 1.80 33.66
CA THR A 11 39.59 0.44 33.40
C THR A 11 38.49 -0.27 32.60
N ILE A 12 38.76 -0.49 31.32
CA ILE A 12 37.89 -1.26 30.45
C ILE A 12 37.87 -2.65 31.08
N LEU A 13 36.73 -3.04 31.66
CA LEU A 13 36.54 -4.38 32.22
C LEU A 13 37.00 -5.37 31.15
N PRO A 14 37.91 -6.30 31.47
CA PRO A 14 38.37 -7.27 30.50
C PRO A 14 37.12 -7.99 29.99
N HIS A 15 36.82 -7.81 28.70
CA HIS A 15 35.75 -8.55 28.06
C HIS A 15 36.24 -10.00 27.98
N ILE A 16 35.97 -10.77 29.03
CA ILE A 16 36.27 -12.20 29.07
C ILE A 16 35.35 -12.82 28.03
N PHE A 17 35.91 -13.16 26.88
CA PHE A 17 35.20 -13.90 25.85
C PHE A 17 34.97 -15.31 26.39
N ILE A 18 33.72 -15.59 26.78
CA ILE A 18 33.31 -16.94 27.13
C ILE A 18 32.85 -17.61 25.84
N PRO A 19 33.59 -18.61 25.31
CA PRO A 19 33.17 -19.32 24.12
C PRO A 19 31.82 -19.99 24.38
N GLN A 20 30.84 -19.69 23.54
CA GLN A 20 29.51 -20.30 23.66
C GLN A 20 29.60 -21.81 23.45
N ASP A 21 28.85 -22.57 24.25
CA ASP A 21 28.73 -24.02 24.09
C ASP A 21 27.93 -24.38 22.81
N ILE A 22 28.09 -25.60 22.30
CA ILE A 22 27.46 -26.10 21.06
C ILE A 22 25.93 -25.89 21.09
N ASN A 23 25.30 -26.13 22.23
CA ASN A 23 23.86 -25.92 22.42
C ASN A 23 23.47 -24.43 22.37
N GLN A 24 24.31 -23.55 22.93
CA GLN A 24 24.09 -22.10 22.87
C GLN A 24 24.32 -21.55 21.46
N ARG A 25 25.31 -22.08 20.72
CA ARG A 25 25.54 -21.74 19.30
C ARG A 25 24.37 -22.18 18.43
N ARG A 26 23.79 -23.36 18.70
CA ARG A 26 22.63 -23.90 17.98
C ARG A 26 21.39 -23.06 18.21
N ARG A 27 21.06 -22.74 19.48
CA ARG A 27 19.98 -21.82 19.83
C ARG A 27 20.18 -20.43 19.22
N LYS A 28 21.38 -19.87 19.30
CA LYS A 28 21.69 -18.56 18.69
C LYS A 28 21.55 -18.60 17.16
N LYS A 29 21.95 -19.68 16.49
CA LYS A 29 21.70 -19.88 15.05
C LYS A 29 20.21 -19.95 14.72
N GLU A 30 19.41 -20.63 15.54
CA GLU A 30 17.96 -20.72 15.38
C GLU A 30 17.28 -19.34 15.57
N TYR A 31 17.64 -18.58 16.60
CA TYR A 31 17.14 -17.21 16.81
C TYR A 31 17.59 -16.23 15.72
N MET A 32 18.84 -16.32 15.28
CA MET A 32 19.34 -15.50 14.17
C MET A 32 18.65 -15.88 12.86
N ASN A 33 18.34 -17.16 12.62
CA ASN A 33 17.57 -17.58 11.45
C ASN A 33 16.12 -17.08 11.49
N GLU A 34 15.46 -17.15 12.65
CA GLU A 34 14.07 -16.71 12.79
C GLU A 34 13.95 -15.19 12.66
N SER A 35 14.77 -14.44 13.41
CA SER A 35 14.81 -12.96 13.29
C SER A 35 15.21 -12.51 11.89
N PHE A 36 16.19 -13.18 11.26
CA PHE A 36 16.57 -12.91 9.88
C PHE A 36 15.42 -13.22 8.91
N ARG A 37 14.71 -14.34 9.09
CA ARG A 37 13.53 -14.71 8.29
C ARG A 37 12.44 -13.64 8.41
N ILE A 38 12.08 -13.23 9.63
CA ILE A 38 11.09 -12.17 9.86
C ILE A 38 11.51 -10.86 9.17
N ILE A 39 12.77 -10.45 9.33
CA ILE A 39 13.30 -9.24 8.68
C ILE A 39 13.27 -9.37 7.15
N GLN A 40 13.61 -10.55 6.63
CA GLN A 40 13.62 -10.80 5.20
C GLN A 40 12.20 -10.83 4.62
N GLU A 41 11.24 -11.46 5.31
CA GLU A 41 9.82 -11.43 4.98
C GLU A 41 9.27 -10.01 5.01
N ALA A 42 9.58 -9.24 6.05
CA ALA A 42 9.20 -7.83 6.14
C ALA A 42 9.77 -7.01 4.98
N LYS A 43 11.04 -7.21 4.61
CA LYS A 43 11.65 -6.57 3.43
C LYS A 43 10.98 -6.97 2.13
N LEU A 44 10.60 -8.24 1.97
CA LEU A 44 9.89 -8.73 0.78
C LEU A 44 8.48 -8.13 0.68
N ILE A 45 7.76 -8.05 1.79
CA ILE A 45 6.44 -7.38 1.89
C ILE A 45 6.58 -5.89 1.56
N GLN A 46 7.56 -5.22 2.16
CA GLN A 46 7.82 -3.79 1.93
C GLN A 46 8.19 -3.54 0.46
N LYS A 47 8.98 -4.41 -0.15
CA LYS A 47 9.29 -4.33 -1.59
C LYS A 47 8.03 -4.52 -2.44
N LYS A 48 7.22 -5.54 -2.13
CA LYS A 48 5.98 -5.89 -2.84
C LYS A 48 4.95 -4.76 -2.82
N TYR A 49 4.78 -4.11 -1.68
CA TYR A 49 3.79 -3.04 -1.47
C TYR A 49 4.39 -1.64 -1.37
N SER A 50 5.64 -1.45 -1.80
CA SER A 50 6.38 -0.18 -1.71
C SER A 50 5.58 1.01 -2.26
N LYS A 51 4.94 0.85 -3.43
CA LYS A 51 4.09 1.88 -4.04
C LYS A 51 2.87 2.23 -3.18
N LEU A 52 2.23 1.23 -2.58
CA LEU A 52 1.07 1.43 -1.71
C LEU A 52 1.48 2.16 -0.44
N ILE A 53 2.60 1.76 0.18
CA ILE A 53 3.13 2.39 1.40
C ILE A 53 3.44 3.87 1.15
N ILE A 54 4.17 4.19 0.07
CA ILE A 54 4.50 5.58 -0.30
C ILE A 54 3.22 6.41 -0.52
N GLU A 55 2.20 5.84 -1.17
CA GLU A 55 0.97 6.57 -1.43
C GLU A 55 0.14 6.78 -0.15
N LEU A 56 0.17 5.84 0.80
CA LEU A 56 -0.45 6.00 2.12
C LEU A 56 0.24 7.13 2.90
N ASP A 57 1.57 7.16 2.93
CA ASP A 57 2.33 8.23 3.59
C ASP A 57 2.06 9.60 2.95
N ARG A 58 1.99 9.66 1.61
CA ARG A 58 1.62 10.89 0.89
C ARG A 58 0.21 11.34 1.22
N ASN A 59 -0.73 10.40 1.28
CA ASN A 59 -2.11 10.69 1.63
C ASN A 59 -2.19 11.29 3.05
N ASP A 60 -1.54 10.65 4.02
CA ASP A 60 -1.55 11.09 5.42
C ASP A 60 -0.91 12.48 5.58
N ASN A 61 0.21 12.73 4.87
CA ASN A 61 0.88 14.03 4.86
C ASN A 61 0.07 15.12 4.14
N PHE A 62 -0.56 14.81 3.00
CA PHE A 62 -1.39 15.78 2.28
C PHE A 62 -2.56 16.25 3.15
N TRP A 63 -3.16 15.33 3.91
CA TRP A 63 -4.29 15.64 4.77
C TRP A 63 -3.92 16.16 6.16
N SER A 64 -2.66 16.06 6.58
CA SER A 64 -2.19 16.64 7.86
C SER A 64 -2.01 18.16 7.77
N SER A 65 -1.70 18.68 6.58
CA SER A 65 -1.49 20.10 6.33
C SER A 65 -2.78 20.79 5.82
N LYS A 66 -3.59 21.32 6.75
CA LYS A 66 -4.55 22.44 6.54
C LYS A 66 -5.55 22.41 5.37
N ALA A 67 -5.97 21.26 4.84
CA ALA A 67 -7.17 21.20 4.00
C ALA A 67 -8.44 21.28 4.88
N THR A 68 -9.45 22.07 4.48
CA THR A 68 -10.69 22.29 5.25
C THR A 68 -11.28 20.95 5.73
N PRO A 69 -11.45 20.71 7.04
CA PRO A 69 -11.90 19.42 7.58
C PRO A 69 -13.20 18.90 6.94
N ASN A 70 -14.10 19.82 6.60
CA ASN A 70 -15.37 19.52 5.94
C ASN A 70 -15.19 19.09 4.47
N TYR A 71 -14.26 19.71 3.75
CA TYR A 71 -13.98 19.37 2.36
C TYR A 71 -13.31 18.01 2.22
N LYS A 72 -12.38 17.70 3.14
CA LYS A 72 -11.83 16.34 3.33
C LYS A 72 -12.99 15.38 3.55
N LYS A 73 -13.77 15.56 4.62
CA LYS A 73 -14.87 14.66 5.04
C LYS A 73 -15.88 14.34 3.92
N GLN A 74 -16.27 15.34 3.14
CA GLN A 74 -17.23 15.13 2.05
C GLN A 74 -16.64 14.30 0.90
N ARG A 75 -15.38 14.56 0.51
CA ARG A 75 -14.68 13.77 -0.51
C ARG A 75 -14.37 12.36 -0.01
N GLU A 76 -14.00 12.22 1.26
CA GLU A 76 -13.83 10.92 1.92
C GLU A 76 -15.09 10.08 1.78
N LYS A 77 -16.24 10.68 2.13
CA LYS A 77 -17.51 9.98 2.16
C LYS A 77 -17.89 9.47 0.77
N ASN A 78 -17.73 10.30 -0.26
CA ASN A 78 -18.08 9.90 -1.63
C ASN A 78 -17.13 8.82 -2.18
N TYR A 79 -15.82 8.99 -2.00
CA TYR A 79 -14.85 7.96 -2.40
C TYR A 79 -15.12 6.65 -1.66
N ASN A 80 -15.19 6.69 -0.32
CA ASN A 80 -15.38 5.49 0.51
C ASN A 80 -16.69 4.79 0.18
N TYR A 81 -17.74 5.54 -0.13
CA TYR A 81 -19.01 4.96 -0.58
C TYR A 81 -18.84 4.17 -1.87
N ILE A 82 -18.29 4.79 -2.93
CA ILE A 82 -18.10 4.14 -4.23
C ILE A 82 -17.11 2.97 -4.11
N ALA A 83 -15.99 3.19 -3.44
CA ALA A 83 -14.95 2.20 -3.20
C ALA A 83 -15.49 0.98 -2.46
N LYS A 84 -16.27 1.17 -1.39
CA LYS A 84 -16.93 0.07 -0.66
C LYS A 84 -17.89 -0.69 -1.55
N ILE A 85 -18.74 0.00 -2.32
CA ILE A 85 -19.68 -0.68 -3.23
C ILE A 85 -18.93 -1.60 -4.20
N ILE A 86 -17.88 -1.09 -4.84
CA ILE A 86 -17.08 -1.90 -5.78
C ILE A 86 -16.40 -3.04 -5.02
N TRP A 87 -15.78 -2.77 -3.87
CA TRP A 87 -15.00 -3.76 -3.10
C TRP A 87 -15.84 -4.91 -2.55
N PHE A 88 -17.06 -4.63 -2.10
CA PHE A 88 -17.99 -5.65 -1.61
C PHE A 88 -18.75 -6.36 -2.74
N SER A 89 -18.67 -5.85 -3.98
CA SER A 89 -19.23 -6.55 -5.15
C SER A 89 -18.32 -7.66 -5.68
N PHE A 90 -17.10 -7.80 -5.14
CA PHE A 90 -16.22 -8.91 -5.50
C PHE A 90 -16.61 -10.17 -4.76
N GLU A 91 -16.78 -11.23 -5.53
CA GLU A 91 -16.65 -12.59 -5.04
C GLU A 91 -15.17 -12.96 -4.93
N ASP A 92 -14.83 -13.77 -3.93
CA ASP A 92 -13.44 -14.18 -3.71
C ASP A 92 -12.86 -14.89 -4.92
N ASP A 93 -11.63 -14.52 -5.26
CA ASP A 93 -10.84 -15.02 -6.38
C ASP A 93 -11.43 -14.90 -7.80
N LYS A 94 -12.58 -14.24 -7.97
CA LYS A 94 -13.23 -14.08 -9.28
C LYS A 94 -12.93 -12.75 -9.95
N TRP A 95 -13.07 -12.74 -11.27
CA TRP A 95 -13.05 -11.52 -12.07
C TRP A 95 -14.42 -10.89 -12.09
N LEU A 96 -14.47 -9.60 -11.77
CA LEU A 96 -15.69 -8.80 -11.71
C LEU A 96 -15.75 -7.84 -12.88
N ASN A 97 -16.89 -7.77 -13.56
CA ASN A 97 -17.13 -6.80 -14.63
C ASN A 97 -17.51 -5.45 -14.02
N ILE A 98 -16.69 -4.42 -14.24
CA ILE A 98 -16.96 -3.08 -13.71
C ILE A 98 -18.17 -2.44 -14.38
N ASN A 99 -18.39 -2.69 -15.67
CA ASN A 99 -19.50 -2.05 -16.41
C ASN A 99 -20.87 -2.47 -15.85
N SER A 100 -21.04 -3.72 -15.44
CA SER A 100 -22.30 -4.20 -14.86
C SER A 100 -22.57 -3.57 -13.49
N ILE A 101 -21.54 -3.30 -12.69
CA ILE A 101 -21.68 -2.60 -11.40
C ILE A 101 -22.08 -1.14 -11.63
N ILE A 102 -21.39 -0.47 -12.56
CA ILE A 102 -21.69 0.91 -12.92
C ILE A 102 -23.16 1.07 -13.32
N GLN A 103 -23.67 0.14 -14.14
CA GLN A 103 -25.06 0.14 -14.58
C GLN A 103 -26.04 -0.21 -13.45
N SER A 104 -25.81 -1.30 -12.71
CA SER A 104 -26.72 -1.76 -11.66
C SER A 104 -26.82 -0.83 -10.45
N ARG A 105 -25.75 -0.10 -10.14
CA ARG A 105 -25.67 0.81 -8.98
C ARG A 105 -25.71 2.29 -9.38
N SER A 106 -25.93 2.60 -10.65
CA SER A 106 -25.97 3.95 -11.21
C SER A 106 -24.77 4.82 -10.79
N LEU A 107 -23.57 4.24 -10.81
CA LEU A 107 -22.36 4.92 -10.33
C LEU A 107 -21.75 5.82 -11.40
N PRO A 108 -21.11 6.94 -11.01
CA PRO A 108 -20.41 7.80 -11.96
C PRO A 108 -19.20 7.08 -12.59
N ARG A 109 -19.33 6.74 -13.87
CA ARG A 109 -18.35 5.94 -14.65
C ARG A 109 -16.92 6.48 -14.55
N ILE A 110 -16.73 7.79 -14.67
CA ILE A 110 -15.42 8.45 -14.59
C ILE A 110 -14.76 8.19 -13.22
N THR A 111 -15.52 8.37 -12.14
CA THR A 111 -15.03 8.18 -10.77
C THR A 111 -14.67 6.72 -10.53
N VAL A 112 -15.54 5.79 -10.92
CA VAL A 112 -15.29 4.34 -10.78
C VAL A 112 -14.00 3.94 -11.48
N TYR A 113 -13.79 4.37 -12.72
CA TYR A 113 -12.56 4.04 -13.44
C TYR A 113 -11.31 4.68 -12.84
N ARG A 114 -11.40 5.91 -12.32
CA ARG A 114 -10.28 6.55 -11.60
C ARG A 114 -9.88 5.71 -10.38
N ILE A 115 -10.85 5.29 -9.57
CA ILE A 115 -10.63 4.45 -8.39
C ILE A 115 -9.98 3.12 -8.79
N VAL A 116 -10.58 2.41 -9.75
CA VAL A 116 -10.11 1.09 -10.20
C VAL A 116 -8.69 1.19 -10.77
N ARG A 117 -8.40 2.17 -11.64
CA ARG A 117 -7.05 2.39 -12.17
C ARG A 117 -6.03 2.70 -11.08
N ALA A 118 -6.41 3.50 -10.08
CA ALA A 118 -5.55 3.78 -8.93
C ALA A 118 -5.23 2.50 -8.16
N TRP A 119 -6.23 1.66 -7.87
CA TRP A 119 -6.02 0.37 -7.23
C TRP A 119 -5.07 -0.53 -8.02
N SER A 120 -5.16 -0.52 -9.35
CA SER A 120 -4.24 -1.28 -10.21
C SER A 120 -2.81 -0.75 -10.16
N ARG A 121 -2.63 0.57 -10.18
CA ARG A 121 -1.30 1.20 -10.08
C ARG A 121 -0.61 0.87 -8.74
N LEU A 122 -1.41 0.78 -7.67
CA LEU A 122 -0.95 0.52 -6.30
C LEU A 122 -0.88 -0.98 -5.95
N GLY A 123 -1.26 -1.86 -6.87
CA GLY A 123 -1.21 -3.31 -6.66
C GLY A 123 -2.30 -3.87 -5.74
N ILE A 124 -3.36 -3.11 -5.49
CA ILE A 124 -4.53 -3.51 -4.68
C ILE A 124 -5.45 -4.44 -5.46
N ALA A 125 -5.56 -4.20 -6.76
CA ALA A 125 -6.38 -4.99 -7.67
C ALA A 125 -5.66 -5.19 -9.01
N ARG A 126 -6.01 -6.25 -9.73
CA ARG A 126 -5.58 -6.44 -11.12
C ARG A 126 -6.69 -6.00 -12.06
N ILE A 127 -6.34 -5.28 -13.11
CA ILE A 127 -7.27 -4.93 -14.18
C ILE A 127 -6.90 -5.72 -15.44
N THR A 128 -7.92 -6.21 -16.14
CA THR A 128 -7.81 -6.61 -17.54
C THR A 128 -8.79 -5.78 -18.36
N ASP A 129 -8.27 -5.13 -19.40
CA ASP A 129 -9.08 -4.48 -20.42
C ASP A 129 -9.11 -5.43 -21.62
N LYS A 130 -10.22 -6.15 -21.79
CA LYS A 130 -10.42 -6.97 -22.98
C LYS A 130 -11.29 -6.18 -23.96
N PRO A 131 -10.82 -5.92 -25.20
CA PRO A 131 -11.70 -5.42 -26.25
C PRO A 131 -12.83 -6.44 -26.45
N SER A 132 -14.04 -5.98 -26.80
CA SER A 132 -15.08 -6.93 -27.21
C SER A 132 -14.55 -7.74 -28.40
N ILE A 133 -14.89 -9.03 -28.39
CA ILE A 133 -14.56 -9.96 -29.47
C ILE A 133 -15.33 -9.56 -30.75
N THR A 134 -16.46 -8.88 -30.56
CA THR A 134 -17.36 -8.47 -31.65
C THR A 134 -16.88 -7.14 -32.24
N HIS A 135 -16.50 -7.14 -33.54
CA HIS A 135 -16.08 -5.95 -34.29
C HIS A 135 -17.09 -4.77 -34.17
N TRP A 136 -18.37 -5.07 -34.00
CA TRP A 136 -19.46 -4.10 -33.87
C TRP A 136 -19.64 -3.56 -32.45
N GLU A 137 -19.21 -4.30 -31.43
CA GLU A 137 -19.25 -3.87 -30.04
C GLU A 137 -17.97 -3.11 -29.71
N LYS A 138 -17.97 -1.80 -29.91
CA LYS A 138 -16.89 -0.92 -29.43
C LYS A 138 -16.85 -0.79 -27.89
N THR A 139 -17.58 -1.64 -27.17
CA THR A 139 -17.63 -1.67 -25.70
C THR A 139 -16.43 -2.42 -25.14
N ARG A 140 -15.53 -1.68 -24.50
CA ARG A 140 -14.43 -2.26 -23.72
C ARG A 140 -14.96 -2.83 -22.41
N TYR A 141 -14.65 -4.10 -22.13
CA TYR A 141 -15.02 -4.74 -20.87
C TYR A 141 -13.83 -4.68 -19.92
N ILE A 142 -13.93 -3.79 -18.94
CA ILE A 142 -12.96 -3.69 -17.86
C ILE A 142 -13.34 -4.70 -16.79
N ARG A 143 -12.48 -5.71 -16.61
CA ARG A 143 -12.60 -6.69 -15.53
C ARG A 143 -11.55 -6.40 -14.48
N ILE A 144 -11.94 -6.57 -13.22
CA ILE A 144 -11.08 -6.36 -12.06
C ILE A 144 -11.04 -7.63 -11.20
N LYS A 145 -9.91 -7.93 -10.57
CA LYS A 145 -9.77 -8.99 -9.56
C LYS A 145 -9.04 -8.45 -8.32
N LYS A 146 -9.50 -8.82 -7.11
CA LYS A 146 -8.82 -8.47 -5.85
C LYS A 146 -7.41 -9.08 -5.77
N VAL A 147 -6.47 -8.31 -5.25
CA VAL A 147 -5.12 -8.80 -4.86
C VAL A 147 -4.96 -8.79 -3.35
N LEU A 148 -5.56 -7.80 -2.68
CA LEU A 148 -5.65 -7.72 -1.23
C LEU A 148 -7.01 -8.23 -0.74
N SER A 149 -7.03 -8.82 0.45
CA SER A 149 -8.26 -9.17 1.19
C SER A 149 -9.04 -7.90 1.57
N ASP A 150 -8.31 -6.95 2.14
CA ASP A 150 -8.86 -5.76 2.76
C ASP A 150 -8.67 -4.53 1.86
N LEU A 151 -9.65 -3.64 1.90
CA LEU A 151 -9.59 -2.37 1.19
C LEU A 151 -8.75 -1.38 2.02
N PRO A 152 -7.56 -0.97 1.56
CA PRO A 152 -6.79 0.05 2.26
C PRO A 152 -7.52 1.40 2.18
N ASN A 153 -7.40 2.19 3.25
CA ASN A 153 -7.99 3.52 3.32
C ASN A 153 -7.18 4.53 2.50
N LEU A 154 -7.33 4.47 1.18
CA LEU A 154 -6.68 5.42 0.27
C LEU A 154 -7.62 6.56 -0.05
N LEU A 155 -7.35 7.73 0.49
CA LEU A 155 -8.23 8.87 0.31
C LEU A 155 -7.82 9.75 -0.85
N TYR A 156 -8.08 9.31 -2.08
CA TYR A 156 -7.69 10.12 -3.23
C TYR A 156 -8.68 11.28 -3.42
N SER A 157 -8.17 12.51 -3.36
CA SER A 157 -8.89 13.63 -3.94
C SER A 157 -8.98 13.36 -5.45
N ILE A 158 -10.20 13.16 -5.96
CA ILE A 158 -10.50 12.80 -7.36
C ILE A 158 -9.88 13.77 -8.41
N ASN A 159 -9.17 14.83 -7.99
CA ASN A 159 -8.64 15.91 -8.82
C ASN A 159 -7.09 16.00 -8.87
N GLY A 160 -6.33 15.01 -8.39
CA GLY A 160 -4.86 15.10 -8.31
C GLY A 160 -4.04 14.54 -9.48
N ILE A 161 -4.65 14.09 -10.59
CA ILE A 161 -3.88 13.72 -11.80
C ILE A 161 -3.81 14.94 -12.71
N SER A 162 -3.11 15.96 -12.24
CA SER A 162 -2.52 17.02 -13.05
C SER A 162 -1.18 17.43 -12.45
N ASP A 163 -0.37 16.45 -12.04
CA ASP A 163 1.05 16.70 -11.89
C ASP A 163 1.71 16.44 -13.24
N ASN A 164 1.61 17.46 -14.10
CA ASN A 164 2.68 17.79 -15.03
C ASN A 164 3.94 18.04 -14.19
N SER A 165 4.72 16.98 -13.98
CA SER A 165 6.15 17.15 -13.72
C SER A 165 6.82 17.19 -15.08
N GLN A 166 7.28 18.39 -15.44
CA GLN A 166 8.06 18.69 -16.64
C GLN A 166 9.34 17.85 -16.72
N GLY A 167 9.80 17.55 -17.94
CA GLY A 167 11.18 17.15 -18.20
C GLY A 167 11.36 16.27 -19.44
N GLY A 168 11.47 16.90 -20.62
CA GLY A 168 11.78 16.30 -21.92
C GLY A 168 11.33 17.20 -23.06
#